data_AF-A0A4V1Q1U5-F1
#
_entry.id   AF-A0A4V1Q1U5-F1
#
_cell.length_a   1.000
_cell.length_b   1.000
_cell.length_c   1.000
_cell.angle_alpha   90.00
_cell.angle_beta   90.00
_cell.angle_gamma   90.00
#
_symmetry.space_group_name_H-M   'P 1'
#
loop_
_entity.id
_entity.type
_entity.pdbx_description
1 polymer ?
#
loop_
_entity_poly.entity_id
_entity_poly.type
_entity_poly.pdbx_seq_one_letter_code
_entity_poly.pdbx_strand_id
1 'polypeptide(L)'
;MDDDVPIAPDVRSYTLEQFCERAGQLYDDNDFQAFVQFVLCGIDDDHQASIDVVPNRLLDRDLPSVLVDRDYDSVLGIDQQIRVHNQPLVIHPVAKFDDTLKSNVHLTYSFTNDTGSYNAPLHQIPNLGLGKWKLHNLVRVMFPELHGPDRKSHHLSKKEQVDFCEKGLLPTLQELLENRGGNLPPDYEAEMFRARKDNGQLAFGSRILPSWRVPEFGDCLRRHLSVNGVAWARNLVFVHQG
;
A
#
# COMPACT_ATOMS: atom_id res chain seq x y z
N MET A 1 -32.59 -36.63 24.12
CA MET A 1 -31.60 -36.09 23.16
C MET A 1 -30.61 -35.39 24.05
N ASP A 2 -29.59 -36.12 24.46
CA ASP A 2 -28.47 -35.55 25.21
C ASP A 2 -27.63 -34.77 24.21
N ASP A 3 -27.46 -33.48 24.48
CA ASP A 3 -26.57 -32.61 23.74
C ASP A 3 -25.13 -33.10 23.99
N ASP A 4 -24.50 -33.62 22.93
CA ASP A 4 -23.08 -33.94 22.89
C ASP A 4 -22.29 -32.62 23.01
N VAL A 5 -21.94 -32.25 24.24
CA VAL A 5 -20.99 -31.16 24.50
C VAL A 5 -19.62 -31.68 24.07
N PRO A 6 -18.96 -31.09 23.06
CA PRO A 6 -17.64 -31.55 22.65
C PRO A 6 -16.69 -31.39 23.84
N ILE A 7 -16.18 -32.51 24.34
CA ILE A 7 -15.17 -32.55 25.38
C ILE A 7 -13.93 -31.87 24.77
N ALA A 8 -13.51 -30.74 25.36
CA ALA A 8 -12.30 -30.07 24.92
C ALA A 8 -11.12 -31.05 25.06
N PRO A 9 -10.28 -31.20 24.01
CA PRO A 9 -9.12 -32.09 24.07
C PRO A 9 -8.22 -31.70 25.24
N ASP A 10 -7.62 -32.69 25.89
CA ASP A 10 -6.72 -32.46 27.01
C ASP A 10 -5.51 -31.64 26.54
N VAL A 11 -5.09 -30.66 27.35
CA VAL A 11 -4.07 -29.69 26.94
C VAL A 11 -2.72 -30.19 27.40
N ARG A 12 -1.84 -30.50 26.44
CA ARG A 12 -0.48 -30.93 26.72
C ARG A 12 0.48 -29.75 26.53
N SER A 13 1.27 -29.46 27.55
CA SER A 13 2.27 -28.40 27.50
C SER A 13 3.59 -28.90 26.92
N TYR A 14 4.18 -28.14 26.00
CA TYR A 14 5.46 -28.39 25.35
C TYR A 14 6.41 -27.22 25.64
N THR A 15 7.69 -27.49 25.84
CA THR A 15 8.72 -26.45 25.65
C THR A 15 8.87 -26.13 24.15
N LEU A 16 9.49 -25.00 23.82
CA LEU A 16 9.78 -24.65 22.42
C LEU A 16 10.60 -25.75 21.72
N GLU A 17 11.61 -26.29 22.40
CA GLU A 17 12.45 -27.38 21.87
C GLU A 17 11.63 -28.64 21.59
N GLN A 18 10.83 -29.11 22.55
CA GLN A 18 9.97 -30.29 22.37
C GLN A 18 8.92 -30.10 21.27
N PHE A 19 8.39 -28.88 21.12
CA PHE A 19 7.47 -28.56 20.05
C PHE A 19 8.17 -28.65 18.69
N CYS A 20 9.37 -28.07 18.56
CA CYS A 20 10.17 -28.14 17.34
C CYS A 20 10.62 -29.57 17.02
N GLU A 21 11.03 -30.35 18.00
CA GLU A 21 11.41 -31.76 17.84
C GLU A 21 10.23 -32.60 17.33
N ARG A 22 9.04 -32.43 17.93
CA ARG A 22 7.83 -33.14 17.49
C ARG A 22 7.44 -32.75 16.07
N ALA A 23 7.48 -31.46 15.73
CA ALA A 23 7.23 -30.99 14.37
C ALA A 23 8.26 -31.56 13.38
N GLY A 24 9.54 -31.61 13.76
CA GLY A 24 10.61 -32.22 12.97
C GLY A 24 10.37 -33.70 12.70
N GLN A 25 10.00 -34.47 13.72
CA GLN A 25 9.67 -35.90 13.58
C GLN A 25 8.51 -36.12 12.60
N LEU A 26 7.40 -35.39 12.77
CA LEU A 26 6.25 -35.51 11.86
C LEU A 26 6.61 -35.17 10.41
N TYR A 27 7.49 -34.20 10.21
CA TYR A 27 8.00 -33.83 8.89
C TYR A 27 8.91 -34.92 8.29
N ASP A 28 9.86 -35.43 9.07
CA ASP A 28 10.82 -36.45 8.65
C ASP A 28 10.14 -37.80 8.36
N ASP A 29 9.09 -38.12 9.11
CA ASP A 29 8.23 -39.30 8.90
C ASP A 29 7.30 -39.15 7.67
N ASN A 30 7.34 -38.00 7.00
CA ASN A 30 6.47 -37.62 5.87
C ASN A 30 4.96 -37.63 6.21
N ASP A 31 4.60 -37.51 7.49
CA ASP A 31 3.21 -37.32 7.90
C ASP A 31 2.84 -35.83 7.84
N PHE A 32 2.76 -35.32 6.61
CA PHE A 32 2.52 -33.89 6.37
C PHE A 32 1.15 -33.44 6.89
N GLN A 33 0.17 -34.34 6.97
CA GLN A 33 -1.14 -34.00 7.49
C GLN A 33 -1.08 -33.76 9.00
N ALA A 34 -0.50 -34.70 9.76
CA ALA A 34 -0.31 -34.52 11.19
C ALA A 34 0.63 -33.36 11.48
N PHE A 35 1.70 -33.18 10.70
CA PHE A 35 2.59 -32.02 10.79
C PHE A 35 1.85 -30.69 10.68
N VAL A 36 1.00 -30.54 9.65
CA VAL A 36 0.24 -29.31 9.43
C VAL A 36 -0.77 -29.09 10.56
N GLN A 37 -1.48 -30.13 11.00
CA GLN A 37 -2.43 -30.05 12.10
C GLN A 37 -1.74 -29.67 13.43
N PHE A 38 -0.57 -30.24 13.69
CA PHE A 38 0.22 -29.95 14.87
C PHE A 38 0.77 -28.52 14.86
N VAL A 39 1.43 -28.11 13.77
CA VAL A 39 2.12 -26.80 13.71
C VAL A 39 1.13 -25.63 13.58
N LEU A 40 0.05 -25.78 12.81
CA LEU A 40 -0.89 -24.67 12.56
C LEU A 40 -2.06 -24.65 13.53
N CYS A 41 -2.53 -25.81 13.98
CA CYS A 41 -3.71 -25.90 14.82
C CYS A 41 -3.37 -26.34 16.26
N GLY A 42 -2.13 -26.74 16.54
CA GLY A 42 -1.73 -27.25 17.84
C GLY A 42 -2.39 -28.59 18.17
N ILE A 43 -2.79 -29.38 17.17
CA ILE A 43 -3.45 -30.68 17.38
C ILE A 43 -2.41 -31.79 17.25
N ASP A 44 -2.13 -32.51 18.34
CA ASP A 44 -1.25 -33.70 18.36
C ASP A 44 -2.07 -34.89 18.87
N ASP A 45 -2.47 -35.76 17.94
CA ASP A 45 -3.42 -36.85 18.20
C ASP A 45 -4.71 -36.34 18.89
N ASP A 46 -5.01 -36.81 20.10
CA ASP A 46 -6.21 -36.45 20.88
C ASP A 46 -6.03 -35.25 21.82
N HIS A 47 -4.91 -34.52 21.72
CA HIS A 47 -4.55 -33.46 22.66
C HIS A 47 -4.28 -32.13 21.96
N GLN A 48 -4.56 -31.03 22.67
CA GLN A 48 -4.19 -29.69 22.25
C GLN A 48 -2.80 -29.36 22.79
N ALA A 49 -1.82 -29.24 21.90
CA ALA A 49 -0.50 -28.74 22.21
C ALA A 49 -0.55 -27.25 22.57
N SER A 50 0.11 -26.90 23.67
CA SER A 50 0.33 -25.52 24.12
C SER A 50 1.81 -25.32 24.44
N ILE A 51 2.41 -24.26 23.90
CA ILE A 51 3.82 -23.97 24.14
C ILE A 51 3.98 -23.19 25.44
N ASP A 52 4.67 -23.77 26.42
CA ASP A 52 5.13 -23.04 27.59
C ASP A 52 6.37 -22.21 27.24
N VAL A 53 6.18 -20.90 27.21
CA VAL A 53 7.21 -19.91 26.88
C VAL A 53 8.03 -19.50 28.11
N VAL A 54 7.63 -19.88 29.32
CA VAL A 54 8.32 -19.50 30.56
C VAL A 54 9.74 -20.07 30.63
N PRO A 55 10.01 -21.35 30.29
CA PRO A 55 11.36 -21.92 30.31
C PRO A 55 12.33 -21.25 29.34
N ASN A 56 11.82 -20.72 28.22
CA ASN A 56 12.62 -20.09 27.16
C ASN A 56 12.54 -18.55 27.18
N ARG A 57 12.15 -17.98 28.33
CA ARG A 57 12.07 -16.53 28.48
C ARG A 57 13.47 -15.93 28.39
N LEU A 58 13.68 -15.08 27.39
CA LEU A 58 14.88 -14.27 27.26
C LEU A 58 14.98 -13.30 28.45
N LEU A 59 16.15 -13.25 29.08
CA LEU A 59 16.48 -12.26 30.09
C LEU A 59 17.29 -11.12 29.46
N ASP A 60 17.36 -9.96 30.09
CA ASP A 60 18.07 -8.78 29.54
C ASP A 60 19.54 -9.08 29.19
N ARG A 61 20.15 -10.03 29.90
CA ARG A 61 21.52 -10.51 29.64
C ARG A 61 21.69 -11.31 28.35
N ASP A 62 20.61 -11.89 27.83
CA ASP A 62 20.63 -12.75 26.64
C ASP A 62 20.41 -11.92 25.37
N LEU A 63 19.79 -10.73 25.47
CA LEU A 63 19.49 -9.82 24.35
C LEU A 63 20.71 -9.48 23.45
N PRO A 64 21.94 -9.26 23.97
CA PRO A 64 23.09 -8.98 23.11
C PRO A 64 23.48 -10.14 22.18
N SER A 65 23.02 -11.36 22.47
CA SER A 65 23.30 -12.56 21.67
C SER A 65 22.16 -12.94 20.72
N VAL A 66 21.02 -12.25 20.79
CA VAL A 66 19.86 -12.52 19.94
C VAL A 66 20.01 -11.77 18.62
N LEU A 67 20.12 -12.52 17.54
CA LEU A 67 19.94 -12.01 16.18
C LEU A 67 18.45 -11.99 15.86
N VAL A 68 17.91 -10.77 15.71
CA VAL A 68 16.53 -10.57 15.26
C VAL A 68 16.57 -10.29 13.77
N ASP A 69 16.05 -11.22 12.99
CA ASP A 69 15.70 -10.96 11.59
C ASP A 69 14.24 -10.52 11.52
N ARG A 70 13.93 -9.54 10.66
CA ARG A 70 12.57 -9.04 10.45
C ARG A 70 12.26 -9.03 8.98
N ASP A 71 11.23 -9.77 8.60
CA ASP A 71 10.63 -9.61 7.30
C ASP A 71 9.78 -8.33 7.29
N TYR A 72 10.00 -7.49 6.30
CA TYR A 72 9.24 -6.26 6.09
C TYR A 72 8.39 -6.45 4.84
N ASP A 73 7.11 -6.76 5.02
CA ASP A 73 6.17 -6.99 3.92
C ASP A 73 5.93 -5.74 3.05
N SER A 74 6.24 -4.54 3.57
CA SER A 74 6.23 -3.29 2.79
C SER A 74 6.99 -2.14 3.45
N VAL A 75 7.45 -1.20 2.64
CA VAL A 75 8.02 0.08 3.07
C VAL A 75 7.18 1.23 2.53
N LEU A 76 6.81 2.16 3.41
CA LEU A 76 6.04 3.35 3.06
C LEU A 76 6.87 4.63 3.30
N GLY A 77 7.11 5.38 2.22
CA GLY A 77 7.84 6.65 2.26
C GLY A 77 6.97 7.82 1.83
N ILE A 78 6.94 8.91 2.61
CA ILE A 78 6.13 10.10 2.34
C ILE A 78 7.05 11.27 2.05
N ASP A 79 6.88 11.94 0.92
CA ASP A 79 7.71 13.08 0.54
C ASP A 79 6.95 14.07 -0.36
N GLN A 80 7.40 15.32 -0.43
CA GLN A 80 6.87 16.31 -1.37
C GLN A 80 7.32 16.03 -2.81
N GLN A 81 8.34 15.21 -3.03
CA GLN A 81 8.81 14.82 -4.36
C GLN A 81 8.71 13.31 -4.55
N ILE A 82 8.75 12.87 -5.80
CA ILE A 82 8.86 11.45 -6.11
C ILE A 82 10.32 11.04 -5.89
N ARG A 83 10.57 10.13 -4.93
CA ARG A 83 11.91 9.65 -4.53
C ARG A 83 12.32 8.35 -5.23
N VAL A 84 11.78 8.11 -6.41
CA VAL A 84 12.15 6.97 -7.25
C VAL A 84 13.38 7.32 -8.08
N HIS A 85 14.54 6.84 -7.64
CA HIS A 85 15.81 7.13 -8.31
C HIS A 85 16.19 6.06 -9.32
N ASN A 86 16.82 6.46 -10.42
CA ASN A 86 17.40 5.56 -11.44
C ASN A 86 16.42 4.53 -12.03
N GLN A 87 15.11 4.77 -11.94
CA GLN A 87 14.07 3.91 -12.47
C GLN A 87 13.03 4.79 -13.18
N PRO A 88 12.49 4.36 -14.33
CA PRO A 88 11.38 5.06 -14.95
C PRO A 88 10.10 4.87 -14.13
N LEU A 89 9.20 5.85 -14.18
CA LEU A 89 7.90 5.78 -13.55
C LEU A 89 6.81 5.59 -14.62
N VAL A 90 5.98 4.57 -14.45
CA VAL A 90 4.81 4.32 -15.31
C VAL A 90 3.62 5.06 -14.72
N ILE A 91 3.22 6.16 -15.33
CA ILE A 91 2.14 7.03 -14.88
C ILE A 91 0.85 6.69 -15.64
N HIS A 92 -0.26 6.65 -14.93
CA HIS A 92 -1.59 6.46 -15.50
C HIS A 92 -2.37 7.79 -15.45
N PRO A 93 -2.70 8.42 -16.59
CA PRO A 93 -3.46 9.68 -16.59
C PRO A 93 -4.81 9.57 -15.88
N VAL A 94 -5.44 8.40 -16.02
CA VAL A 94 -6.61 8.04 -15.23
C VAL A 94 -6.22 6.94 -14.25
N ALA A 95 -6.35 7.26 -12.97
CA ALA A 95 -6.02 6.36 -11.88
C ALA A 95 -7.01 5.19 -11.79
N LYS A 96 -6.50 4.01 -11.48
CA LYS A 96 -7.34 2.87 -11.09
C LYS A 96 -7.86 3.10 -9.68
N PHE A 97 -9.16 2.91 -9.47
CA PHE A 97 -9.75 2.98 -8.12
C PHE A 97 -9.09 2.00 -7.15
N ASP A 98 -8.66 0.83 -7.63
CA ASP A 98 -7.98 -0.19 -6.83
C ASP A 98 -6.63 0.25 -6.26
N ASP A 99 -5.95 1.19 -6.93
CA ASP A 99 -4.68 1.73 -6.44
C ASP A 99 -4.90 2.82 -5.37
N THR A 100 -6.15 3.17 -5.02
CA THR A 100 -6.47 4.10 -3.92
C THR A 100 -6.21 3.44 -2.56
N LEU A 101 -5.55 4.15 -1.65
CA LEU A 101 -5.40 3.72 -0.27
C LEU A 101 -6.72 3.88 0.48
N LYS A 102 -7.40 2.75 0.72
CA LYS A 102 -8.72 2.67 1.36
C LYS A 102 -8.71 2.02 2.75
N SER A 103 -7.72 1.17 3.01
CA SER A 103 -7.59 0.41 4.26
C SER A 103 -6.57 1.02 5.20
N ASN A 104 -6.78 0.83 6.50
CA ASN A 104 -5.85 1.29 7.51
C ASN A 104 -4.52 0.54 7.40
N VAL A 105 -3.43 1.30 7.25
CA VAL A 105 -2.05 0.78 7.24
C VAL A 105 -1.34 1.04 8.57
N HIS A 106 -2.10 1.43 9.61
CA HIS A 106 -1.61 1.75 10.95
C HIS A 106 -0.55 2.86 11.01
N LEU A 107 -0.45 3.68 9.94
CA LEU A 107 0.42 4.85 9.89
C LEU A 107 -0.39 6.13 10.00
N THR A 108 0.04 6.99 10.93
CA THR A 108 -0.42 8.36 11.09
C THR A 108 0.70 9.30 10.68
N TYR A 109 0.36 10.37 9.96
CA TYR A 109 1.32 11.36 9.48
C TYR A 109 0.84 12.77 9.78
N SER A 110 1.80 13.68 10.02
CA SER A 110 1.53 15.11 10.22
C SER A 110 1.44 15.80 8.86
N PHE A 111 0.21 16.03 8.42
CA PHE A 111 -0.09 16.78 7.22
C PHE A 111 -0.17 18.27 7.51
N THR A 112 -0.05 19.07 6.45
CA THR A 112 -0.27 20.52 6.50
C THR A 112 -1.31 20.90 5.45
N ASN A 113 -2.29 21.69 5.87
CA ASN A 113 -3.31 22.29 5.00
C ASN A 113 -3.43 23.81 5.26
N ASP A 114 -4.47 24.44 4.71
CA ASP A 114 -4.81 25.86 4.94
C ASP A 114 -5.02 26.28 6.38
N THR A 115 -5.49 25.36 7.23
CA THR A 115 -5.84 25.67 8.61
C THR A 115 -4.70 25.36 9.59
N GLY A 116 -3.65 24.69 9.14
CA GLY A 116 -2.45 24.40 9.92
C GLY A 116 -1.96 22.96 9.73
N SER A 117 -1.17 22.49 10.68
CA SER A 117 -0.74 21.09 10.71
C SER A 117 -1.70 20.23 11.52
N TYR A 118 -1.95 19.01 11.05
CA TYR A 118 -2.82 18.05 11.72
C TYR A 118 -2.31 16.62 11.50
N ASN A 119 -2.61 15.74 12.46
CA ASN A 119 -2.28 14.33 12.36
C ASN A 119 -3.50 13.56 11.86
N ALA A 120 -3.31 12.73 10.84
CA ALA A 120 -4.36 11.87 10.33
C ALA A 120 -3.81 10.52 9.84
N PRO A 121 -4.59 9.44 9.95
CA PRO A 121 -4.28 8.18 9.29
C PRO A 121 -4.22 8.36 7.76
N LEU A 122 -3.23 7.74 7.11
CA LEU A 122 -3.03 7.90 5.66
C LEU A 122 -4.28 7.58 4.83
N HIS A 123 -4.97 6.50 5.17
CA HIS A 123 -6.16 6.03 4.45
C HIS A 123 -7.39 6.94 4.56
N GLN A 124 -7.35 7.97 5.42
CA GLN A 124 -8.41 8.96 5.54
C GLN A 124 -8.15 10.21 4.71
N ILE A 125 -6.94 10.35 4.16
CA ILE A 125 -6.60 11.46 3.27
C ILE A 125 -7.04 11.11 1.85
N PRO A 126 -7.78 12.01 1.17
CA PRO A 126 -8.12 11.83 -0.22
C PRO A 126 -6.89 11.58 -1.08
N ASN A 127 -6.92 10.53 -1.90
CA ASN A 127 -5.73 10.12 -2.66
C ASN A 127 -6.06 9.46 -4.01
N LEU A 128 -5.05 9.40 -4.88
CA LEU A 128 -5.10 8.62 -6.12
C LEU A 128 -3.82 7.79 -6.31
N GLY A 129 -3.92 6.66 -6.99
CA GLY A 129 -2.77 5.95 -7.55
C GLY A 129 -2.24 6.69 -8.78
N LEU A 130 -1.04 7.26 -8.68
CA LEU A 130 -0.42 8.00 -9.78
C LEU A 130 0.22 7.05 -10.79
N GLY A 131 0.97 6.07 -10.30
CA GLY A 131 1.83 5.27 -11.16
C GLY A 131 2.69 4.27 -10.40
N LYS A 132 3.35 3.39 -11.15
CA LYS A 132 4.14 2.28 -10.60
C LYS A 132 5.59 2.35 -11.08
N TRP A 133 6.51 1.87 -10.25
CA TRP A 133 7.89 1.57 -10.67
C TRP A 133 8.17 0.11 -10.36
N LYS A 134 8.69 -0.66 -11.32
CA LYS A 134 8.76 -2.14 -11.22
C LYS A 134 7.36 -2.76 -10.96
N LEU A 135 7.32 -4.04 -10.57
CA LEU A 135 6.08 -4.82 -10.55
C LEU A 135 5.18 -4.54 -9.33
N HIS A 136 5.77 -4.38 -8.13
CA HIS A 136 5.05 -4.38 -6.86
C HIS A 136 4.94 -3.01 -6.20
N ASN A 137 5.49 -1.97 -6.82
CA ASN A 137 5.55 -0.66 -6.18
C ASN A 137 4.54 0.33 -6.75
N LEU A 138 4.10 1.26 -5.92
CA LEU A 138 3.05 2.21 -6.24
C LEU A 138 3.34 3.58 -5.63
N VAL A 139 3.25 4.62 -6.45
CA VAL A 139 3.22 6.01 -6.02
C VAL A 139 1.77 6.47 -5.95
N ARG A 140 1.36 6.99 -4.80
CA ARG A 140 0.08 7.68 -4.62
C ARG A 140 0.30 9.16 -4.43
N VAL A 141 -0.64 9.96 -4.92
CA VAL A 141 -0.73 11.38 -4.58
C VAL A 141 -1.81 11.52 -3.50
N MET A 142 -1.46 12.15 -2.39
CA MET A 142 -2.37 12.48 -1.29
C MET A 142 -2.71 13.96 -1.35
N PHE A 143 -3.95 14.32 -0.99
CA PHE A 143 -4.45 15.71 -1.02
C PHE A 143 -4.92 16.16 0.36
N PRO A 144 -4.02 16.71 1.19
CA PRO A 144 -4.33 17.14 2.55
C PRO A 144 -5.40 18.22 2.66
N GLU A 145 -5.53 19.12 1.68
CA GLU A 145 -6.55 20.19 1.72
C GLU A 145 -7.97 19.67 1.57
N LEU A 146 -8.13 18.48 0.99
CA LEU A 146 -9.44 17.86 0.84
C LEU A 146 -9.89 17.13 2.11
N HIS A 147 -9.00 16.95 3.09
CA HIS A 147 -9.35 16.33 4.36
C HIS A 147 -9.94 17.36 5.32
N GLY A 148 -11.09 17.03 5.92
CA GLY A 148 -11.79 17.90 6.84
C GLY A 148 -13.05 17.25 7.41
N PRO A 149 -13.72 17.89 8.38
CA PRO A 149 -14.87 17.32 9.10
C PRO A 149 -16.04 16.94 8.17
N ASP A 150 -16.22 17.67 7.08
CA ASP A 150 -17.30 17.44 6.11
C ASP A 150 -16.98 16.33 5.09
N ARG A 151 -15.71 15.91 5.00
CA ARG A 151 -15.24 14.91 4.03
C ARG A 151 -15.08 13.55 4.70
N LYS A 152 -16.01 12.62 4.41
CA LYS A 152 -15.95 11.23 4.89
C LYS A 152 -15.26 10.25 3.93
N SER A 153 -14.91 10.70 2.72
CA SER A 153 -14.38 9.84 1.65
C SER A 153 -12.92 10.14 1.35
N HIS A 154 -12.13 9.07 1.24
CA HIS A 154 -10.74 9.08 0.77
C HIS A 154 -10.63 9.04 -0.76
N HIS A 155 -11.76 8.96 -1.47
CA HIS A 155 -11.78 9.06 -2.94
C HIS A 155 -11.93 10.50 -3.38
N LEU A 156 -11.32 10.84 -4.52
CA LEU A 156 -11.63 12.07 -5.25
C LEU A 156 -13.00 11.96 -5.91
N SER A 157 -13.76 13.04 -5.89
CA SER A 157 -14.97 13.17 -6.70
C SER A 157 -14.63 13.18 -8.20
N LYS A 158 -15.60 12.88 -9.07
CA LYS A 158 -15.37 12.93 -10.53
C LYS A 158 -14.82 14.29 -10.97
N LYS A 159 -15.35 15.39 -10.41
CA LYS A 159 -14.90 16.76 -10.72
C LYS A 159 -13.42 16.95 -10.33
N GLU A 160 -13.03 16.50 -9.14
CA GLU A 160 -11.64 16.59 -8.67
C GLU A 160 -10.68 15.75 -9.51
N GLN A 161 -11.10 14.56 -9.96
CA GLN A 161 -10.30 13.73 -10.85
C GLN A 161 -10.08 14.39 -12.22
N VAL A 162 -11.13 14.97 -12.79
CA VAL A 162 -11.07 15.74 -14.04
C VAL A 162 -10.15 16.95 -13.87
N ASP A 163 -10.37 17.75 -12.82
CA ASP A 163 -9.54 18.92 -12.53
C ASP A 163 -8.06 18.51 -12.36
N PHE A 164 -7.74 17.49 -11.58
CA PHE A 164 -6.37 17.02 -11.39
C PHE A 164 -5.73 16.53 -12.70
N CYS A 165 -6.47 15.75 -13.49
CA CYS A 165 -5.97 15.18 -14.72
C CYS A 165 -5.70 16.27 -15.77
N GLU A 166 -6.69 17.10 -16.07
CA GLU A 166 -6.63 18.05 -17.17
C GLU A 166 -5.82 19.31 -16.83
N LYS A 167 -5.89 19.78 -15.59
CA LYS A 167 -5.24 21.02 -15.16
C LYS A 167 -3.86 20.82 -14.53
N GLY A 168 -3.51 19.59 -14.19
CA GLY A 168 -2.24 19.25 -13.54
C GLY A 168 -1.47 18.20 -14.32
N LEU A 169 -1.99 16.98 -14.34
CA LEU A 169 -1.25 15.80 -14.79
C LEU A 169 -0.91 15.83 -16.28
N LEU A 170 -1.90 16.11 -17.14
CA LEU A 170 -1.69 16.16 -18.59
C LEU A 170 -0.70 17.26 -19.00
N PRO A 171 -0.84 18.53 -18.54
CA PRO A 171 0.16 19.57 -18.80
C PRO A 171 1.56 19.19 -18.30
N THR A 172 1.65 18.56 -17.13
CA THR A 172 2.93 18.08 -16.56
C THR A 172 3.58 17.02 -17.45
N LEU A 173 2.80 16.05 -17.93
CA LEU A 173 3.29 15.03 -18.84
C LEU A 173 3.68 15.61 -20.19
N GLN A 174 2.91 16.57 -20.72
CA GLN A 174 3.25 17.26 -21.98
C GLN A 174 4.59 17.98 -21.88
N GLU A 175 4.82 18.69 -20.76
CA GLU A 175 6.05 19.42 -20.54
C GLU A 175 7.26 18.50 -20.35
N LEU A 176 7.14 17.46 -19.51
CA LEU A 176 8.27 16.59 -19.18
C LEU A 176 8.57 15.54 -20.25
N LEU A 177 7.60 15.20 -21.10
CA LEU A 177 7.77 14.22 -22.18
C LEU A 177 8.07 14.88 -23.54
N GLU A 178 7.92 16.19 -23.67
CA GLU A 178 8.21 16.97 -24.90
C GLU A 178 7.72 16.25 -26.18
N ASN A 179 8.65 15.87 -27.06
CA ASN A 179 8.41 15.18 -28.34
C ASN A 179 7.77 13.79 -28.21
N ARG A 180 7.74 13.19 -27.01
CA ARG A 180 7.04 11.92 -26.70
C ARG A 180 5.62 12.14 -26.18
N GLY A 181 5.21 13.39 -25.99
CA GLY A 181 3.87 13.78 -25.52
C GLY A 181 2.76 13.67 -26.57
N GLY A 182 3.09 13.50 -27.85
CA GLY A 182 2.12 13.54 -28.96
C GLY A 182 0.97 12.52 -28.92
N ASN A 183 1.09 11.47 -28.10
CA ASN A 183 0.03 10.47 -27.91
C ASN A 183 -0.77 10.65 -26.62
N LEU A 184 -0.58 11.75 -25.87
CA LEU A 184 -1.38 12.02 -24.67
C LEU A 184 -2.87 12.18 -25.06
N PRO A 185 -3.81 11.70 -24.21
CA PRO A 185 -5.21 11.98 -24.43
C PRO A 185 -5.44 13.50 -24.34
N PRO A 186 -6.38 14.04 -25.13
CA PRO A 186 -6.68 15.47 -25.10
C PRO A 186 -7.30 15.89 -23.76
N ASP A 187 -8.06 15.01 -23.12
CA ASP A 187 -8.79 15.27 -21.88
C ASP A 187 -9.09 13.96 -21.11
N TYR A 188 -9.71 14.09 -19.94
CA TYR A 188 -10.05 12.95 -19.08
C TYR A 188 -11.08 12.02 -19.75
N GLU A 189 -12.07 12.58 -20.45
CA GLU A 189 -13.13 11.79 -21.08
C GLU A 189 -12.62 10.94 -22.24
N ALA A 190 -11.68 11.46 -23.03
CA ALA A 190 -11.03 10.75 -24.11
C ALA A 190 -10.18 9.58 -23.60
N GLU A 191 -9.49 9.74 -22.48
CA GLU A 191 -8.75 8.63 -21.86
C GLU A 191 -9.71 7.59 -21.26
N MET A 192 -10.80 8.02 -20.61
CA MET A 192 -11.85 7.12 -20.12
C MET A 192 -12.54 6.36 -21.25
N PHE A 193 -12.78 7.00 -22.39
CA PHE A 193 -13.34 6.36 -23.57
C PHE A 193 -12.37 5.32 -24.13
N ARG A 194 -11.09 5.68 -24.30
CA ARG A 194 -10.02 4.74 -24.70
C ARG A 194 -9.87 3.57 -23.75
N ALA A 195 -10.06 3.80 -22.45
CA ALA A 195 -9.91 2.78 -21.44
C ALA A 195 -11.02 1.74 -21.48
N ARG A 196 -12.22 2.06 -21.98
CA ARG A 196 -13.34 1.11 -22.06
C ARG A 196 -13.11 0.11 -23.19
N LYS A 197 -12.86 -1.15 -22.83
CA LYS A 197 -12.87 -2.28 -23.78
C LYS A 197 -14.30 -2.73 -24.06
N ASP A 198 -14.48 -3.39 -25.21
CA ASP A 198 -15.76 -3.95 -25.65
C ASP A 198 -16.37 -4.97 -24.67
N ASN A 199 -15.55 -5.55 -23.79
CA ASN A 199 -15.96 -6.50 -22.75
C ASN A 199 -16.27 -5.85 -21.39
N GLY A 200 -16.33 -4.51 -21.31
CA GLY A 200 -16.57 -3.75 -20.08
C GLY A 200 -15.36 -3.62 -19.14
N GLN A 201 -14.21 -4.21 -19.48
CA GLN A 201 -12.98 -4.04 -18.70
C GLN A 201 -12.30 -2.69 -19.01
N LEU A 202 -11.69 -2.07 -18.00
CA LEU A 202 -10.94 -0.83 -18.16
C LEU A 202 -9.45 -1.13 -18.38
N ALA A 203 -8.90 -0.67 -19.50
CA ALA A 203 -7.47 -0.71 -19.82
C ALA A 203 -6.94 0.72 -20.02
N PHE A 204 -6.52 1.33 -18.91
CA PHE A 204 -5.97 2.68 -18.92
C PHE A 204 -4.62 2.73 -19.63
N GLY A 205 -4.44 3.74 -20.47
CA GLY A 205 -3.15 4.04 -21.04
C GLY A 205 -2.14 4.38 -19.95
N SER A 206 -0.87 4.11 -20.23
CA SER A 206 0.23 4.49 -19.35
C SER A 206 1.28 5.28 -20.11
N ARG A 207 2.02 6.12 -19.39
CA ARG A 207 3.12 6.91 -19.94
C ARG A 207 4.35 6.68 -19.09
N ILE A 208 5.47 6.43 -19.77
CA ILE A 208 6.74 6.18 -19.11
C ILE A 208 7.44 7.53 -18.94
N LEU A 209 7.48 8.02 -17.71
CA LEU A 209 8.32 9.14 -17.33
C LEU A 209 9.76 8.65 -17.17
N PRO A 210 10.73 9.16 -17.95
CA PRO A 210 12.12 8.75 -17.82
C PRO A 210 12.68 9.10 -16.45
N SER A 211 13.60 8.26 -15.95
CA SER A 211 14.17 8.39 -14.60
C SER A 211 14.77 9.76 -14.31
N TRP A 212 15.38 10.41 -15.31
CA TRP A 212 16.01 11.73 -15.16
C TRP A 212 14.99 12.87 -15.04
N ARG A 213 13.74 12.69 -15.47
CA ARG A 213 12.65 13.67 -15.33
C ARG A 213 11.82 13.47 -14.07
N VAL A 214 11.92 12.32 -13.39
CA VAL A 214 11.17 12.02 -12.16
C VAL A 214 11.39 13.08 -11.06
N PRO A 215 12.62 13.59 -10.81
CA PRO A 215 12.83 14.60 -9.77
C PRO A 215 12.11 15.93 -10.04
N GLU A 216 11.83 16.26 -11.30
CA GLU A 216 11.15 17.51 -11.71
C GLU A 216 9.62 17.40 -11.62
N PHE A 217 9.09 16.19 -11.47
CA PHE A 217 7.67 15.91 -11.62
C PHE A 217 6.79 16.63 -10.60
N GLY A 218 7.15 16.58 -9.31
CA GLY A 218 6.32 17.15 -8.25
C GLY A 218 6.20 18.67 -8.35
N ASP A 219 7.30 19.36 -8.67
CA ASP A 219 7.30 20.82 -8.84
C ASP A 219 6.56 21.24 -10.10
N CYS A 220 6.75 20.52 -11.21
CA CYS A 220 6.02 20.76 -12.45
C CYS A 220 4.50 20.58 -12.23
N LEU A 221 4.10 19.51 -11.54
CA LEU A 221 2.70 19.23 -11.23
C LEU A 221 2.07 20.32 -10.37
N ARG A 222 2.73 20.72 -9.28
CA ARG A 222 2.23 21.80 -8.42
C ARG A 222 2.10 23.12 -9.16
N ARG A 223 3.06 23.46 -10.01
CA ARG A 223 3.02 24.69 -10.81
C ARG A 223 1.80 24.71 -11.72
N HIS A 224 1.54 23.65 -12.49
CA HIS A 224 0.37 23.57 -13.37
C HIS A 224 -0.94 23.62 -12.59
N LEU A 225 -1.05 22.87 -11.48
CA LEU A 225 -2.23 22.91 -10.62
C LEU A 225 -2.49 24.30 -10.03
N SER A 226 -1.43 24.99 -9.61
CA SER A 226 -1.52 26.35 -9.05
C SER A 226 -1.97 27.37 -10.11
N VAL A 227 -1.33 27.37 -11.28
CA VAL A 227 -1.68 28.29 -12.39
C VAL A 227 -3.11 28.08 -12.86
N ASN A 228 -3.61 26.84 -12.84
CA ASN A 228 -4.97 26.51 -13.26
C ASN A 228 -6.01 26.56 -12.11
N GLY A 229 -5.66 27.13 -10.95
CA GLY A 229 -6.61 27.40 -9.87
C GLY A 229 -7.08 26.17 -9.08
N VAL A 230 -6.32 25.07 -9.09
CA VAL A 230 -6.63 23.85 -8.32
C VAL A 230 -6.09 23.97 -6.90
N ALA A 231 -6.67 24.89 -6.12
CA ALA A 231 -6.17 25.26 -4.79
C ALA A 231 -6.07 24.08 -3.82
N TRP A 232 -7.02 23.15 -3.89
CA TRP A 232 -7.08 21.97 -3.03
C TRP A 232 -5.92 20.97 -3.24
N ALA A 233 -5.11 21.13 -4.28
CA ALA A 233 -3.98 20.26 -4.54
C ALA A 233 -2.61 20.86 -4.16
N ARG A 234 -2.57 22.10 -3.66
CA ARG A 234 -1.31 22.83 -3.41
C ARG A 234 -0.33 22.11 -2.47
N ASN A 235 -0.85 21.48 -1.42
CA ASN A 235 -0.09 20.79 -0.38
C ASN A 235 -0.03 19.28 -0.62
N LEU A 236 -0.20 18.85 -1.88
CA LEU A 236 -0.11 17.44 -2.22
C LEU A 236 1.24 16.86 -1.79
N VAL A 237 1.22 15.58 -1.40
CA VAL A 237 2.42 14.79 -1.08
C VAL A 237 2.35 13.45 -1.79
N PHE A 238 3.51 12.82 -1.98
CA PHE A 238 3.64 11.52 -2.62
C PHE A 238 3.92 10.45 -1.57
N VAL A 239 3.14 9.37 -1.64
CA VAL A 239 3.36 8.15 -0.84
C VAL A 239 3.92 7.08 -1.76
N HIS A 240 5.09 6.58 -1.40
CA HIS A 240 5.81 5.50 -2.05
C HIS A 240 5.53 4.23 -1.28
N GLN A 241 4.97 3.23 -1.94
CA GLN A 241 4.84 1.88 -1.40
C GLN A 241 5.72 0.95 -2.21
N GLY A 242 6.62 0.23 -1.54
CA GLY A 242 7.44 -0.83 -2.11
C GLY A 242 7.57 -2.01 -1.17
#